data_AF-A0A1G2CZM7-F1
#
_entry.id   AF-A0A1G2CZM7-F1
#
_cell.length_a   1.000
_cell.length_b   1.000
_cell.length_c   1.000
_cell.angle_alpha   90.00
_cell.angle_beta   90.00
_cell.angle_gamma   90.00
#
_symmetry.space_group_name_H-M   'P 1'
#
loop_
_entity.id
_entity.type
_entity.pdbx_description
1 polymer ?
#
loop_
_entity_poly.entity_id
_entity_poly.type
_entity_poly.pdbx_seq_one_letter_code
_entity_poly.pdbx_strand_id
1 'polypeptide(L)'
;MFSASFVKTFGVGIGLAALLLIVGMVSDMSEKSSCNVSVRALHGELTTYQLGSGDETDSQSLVSELARDDADDSIKGIILDIDSPGGYPVAGEEVASTLSRLVKPNVAVIRSMGASAAYWAATGADQIYASKSSDVGSIGVIVTVRKEQNGRRCI
;
A
#
# COMPACT_ATOMS: atom_id res chain seq x y z
N MET A 1 -54.87 44.04 1.58
CA MET A 1 -53.78 44.74 0.87
C MET A 1 -52.46 44.12 1.29
N PHE A 2 -51.89 43.23 0.46
CA PHE A 2 -50.52 42.74 0.68
C PHE A 2 -49.56 43.80 0.16
N SER A 3 -48.69 44.32 1.04
CA SER A 3 -47.72 45.37 0.70
C SER A 3 -46.71 44.86 -0.34
N ALA A 4 -46.32 45.70 -1.29
CA ALA A 4 -45.34 45.39 -2.33
C ALA A 4 -43.98 44.92 -1.77
N SER A 5 -43.70 45.21 -0.49
CA SER A 5 -42.54 44.71 0.25
C SER A 5 -42.62 43.20 0.55
N PHE A 6 -43.81 42.62 0.72
CA PHE A 6 -43.99 41.20 1.06
C PHE A 6 -43.64 40.27 -0.11
N VAL A 7 -44.01 40.64 -1.34
CA VAL A 7 -43.71 39.87 -2.57
C VAL A 7 -42.22 39.90 -2.89
N LYS A 8 -41.54 41.03 -2.64
CA LYS A 8 -40.09 41.16 -2.84
C LYS A 8 -39.29 40.28 -1.87
N THR A 9 -39.67 40.23 -0.59
CA THR A 9 -38.97 39.41 0.41
C THR A 9 -39.14 37.91 0.14
N PHE A 10 -40.32 37.46 -0.31
CA PHE A 10 -40.55 36.06 -0.67
C PHE A 10 -39.78 35.64 -1.93
N GLY A 11 -39.73 36.49 -2.97
CA GLY A 11 -39.00 36.20 -4.21
C GLY A 11 -37.48 36.10 -3.99
N VAL A 12 -36.91 36.94 -3.12
CA VAL A 12 -35.48 36.89 -2.76
C VAL A 12 -35.16 35.61 -1.97
N GLY A 13 -36.04 35.18 -1.05
CA GLY A 13 -35.85 33.94 -0.29
C GLY A 13 -35.85 32.68 -1.15
N ILE A 14 -36.78 32.59 -2.12
CA ILE A 14 -36.85 31.45 -3.05
C ILE A 14 -35.63 31.42 -3.97
N GLY A 15 -35.18 32.58 -4.47
CA GLY A 15 -33.99 32.67 -5.31
C GLY A 15 -32.71 32.24 -4.59
N LEU A 16 -32.55 32.62 -3.32
CA LEU A 16 -31.39 32.23 -2.51
C LEU A 16 -31.38 30.72 -2.19
N ALA A 17 -32.55 30.15 -1.90
CA ALA A 17 -32.69 28.70 -1.66
C ALA A 17 -32.40 27.88 -2.93
N ALA A 18 -32.88 28.34 -4.09
CA ALA A 18 -32.58 27.70 -5.38
C ALA A 18 -31.08 27.79 -5.72
N LEU A 19 -30.43 28.93 -5.43
CA LEU A 19 -28.99 29.10 -5.62
C LEU A 19 -28.19 28.17 -4.69
N LEU A 20 -28.59 28.02 -3.43
CA LEU A 20 -27.94 27.11 -2.48
C LEU A 20 -28.09 25.63 -2.89
N LEU A 21 -29.25 25.24 -3.43
CA LEU A 21 -29.46 23.90 -3.98
C LEU A 21 -28.58 23.65 -5.21
N ILE A 22 -28.48 24.63 -6.11
CA ILE A 22 -27.63 24.54 -7.30
C ILE A 22 -26.15 24.48 -6.90
N VAL A 23 -25.71 25.28 -5.92
CA VAL A 23 -24.32 25.24 -5.41
C VAL A 23 -24.02 23.91 -4.73
N GLY A 24 -24.97 23.35 -3.95
CA GLY A 24 -24.83 22.02 -3.37
C GLY A 24 -24.66 20.93 -4.44
N MET A 25 -25.50 20.95 -5.48
CA MET A 25 -25.39 19.99 -6.59
C MET A 25 -24.13 20.16 -7.44
N VAL A 26 -23.67 21.39 -7.67
CA VAL A 26 -22.41 21.66 -8.41
C VAL A 26 -21.18 21.26 -7.59
N SER A 27 -21.25 21.31 -6.26
CA SER A 27 -20.15 20.90 -5.38
C SER A 27 -19.95 19.38 -5.40
N ASP A 28 -21.05 18.61 -5.45
CA ASP A 28 -21.01 17.15 -5.62
C ASP A 28 -20.37 16.74 -6.96
N MET A 29 -20.59 17.52 -8.03
CA MET A 29 -19.98 17.25 -9.34
C MET A 29 -18.51 17.66 -9.44
N SER A 30 -17.97 18.40 -8.46
CA SER A 30 -16.60 18.91 -8.46
C SER A 30 -15.71 18.26 -7.40
N GLU A 31 -16.08 17.10 -6.85
CA GLU A 31 -15.05 16.13 -6.43
C GLU A 31 -14.45 15.52 -7.69
N LYS A 32 -13.41 16.18 -8.20
CA LYS A 32 -12.51 15.62 -9.19
C LYS A 32 -11.98 14.31 -8.61
N SER A 33 -12.52 13.18 -9.02
CA SER A 33 -12.05 11.85 -8.63
C SER A 33 -10.59 11.71 -9.05
N SER A 34 -9.67 12.07 -8.15
CA SER A 34 -8.26 11.78 -8.36
C SER A 34 -8.13 10.28 -8.30
N CYS A 35 -8.05 9.62 -9.47
CA CYS A 35 -7.63 8.24 -9.56
C CYS A 35 -6.17 8.18 -9.10
N ASN A 36 -5.96 8.02 -7.80
CA ASN A 36 -4.64 7.96 -7.19
C ASN A 36 -4.30 6.49 -6.90
N VAL A 37 -3.14 6.04 -7.36
CA VAL A 37 -2.63 4.70 -7.09
C VAL A 37 -1.36 4.88 -6.26
N SER A 38 -1.33 4.25 -5.09
CA SER A 38 -0.14 4.28 -4.23
C SER A 38 0.88 3.28 -4.73
N VAL A 39 2.16 3.64 -4.65
CA VAL A 39 3.28 2.76 -4.97
C VAL A 39 4.17 2.66 -3.73
N ARG A 40 4.38 1.43 -3.24
CA ARG A 40 5.26 1.13 -2.11
C ARG A 40 6.43 0.29 -2.57
N ALA A 41 7.64 0.67 -2.18
CA ALA A 41 8.84 -0.05 -2.56
C ALA A 41 9.15 -1.17 -1.55
N LEU A 42 9.50 -2.35 -2.07
CA LEU A 42 10.16 -3.42 -1.34
C LEU A 42 11.48 -3.68 -2.05
N HIS A 43 12.47 -2.82 -1.74
CA HIS A 43 13.79 -2.81 -2.36
C HIS A 43 14.85 -3.23 -1.33
N GLY A 44 15.85 -3.97 -1.79
CA GLY A 44 16.93 -4.44 -0.92
C GLY A 44 16.51 -5.57 0.02
N GLU A 45 17.28 -5.79 1.10
CA GLU A 45 17.00 -6.87 2.05
C GLU A 45 15.72 -6.61 2.84
N LEU A 46 14.84 -7.62 2.93
CA LEU A 46 13.58 -7.53 3.67
C LEU A 46 13.79 -7.90 5.15
N THR A 47 13.71 -6.90 6.03
CA THR A 47 13.94 -7.05 7.48
C THR A 47 12.65 -6.89 8.27
N THR A 48 12.63 -7.34 9.53
CA THR A 48 11.44 -7.15 10.40
C THR A 48 11.36 -5.73 10.96
N TYR A 49 12.51 -5.14 11.26
CA TYR A 49 12.68 -3.79 11.80
C TYR A 49 13.86 -3.13 11.12
N GLN A 50 13.92 -1.80 11.13
CA GLN A 50 15.10 -1.08 10.65
C GLN A 50 16.36 -1.54 11.41
N LEU A 51 17.35 -2.10 10.71
CA LEU A 51 18.58 -2.64 11.31
C LEU A 51 19.78 -1.72 11.10
N GLY A 52 19.72 -0.77 10.15
CA GLY A 52 20.79 0.21 10.00
C GLY A 52 20.66 1.10 8.77
N SER A 53 21.82 1.48 8.22
CA SER A 53 21.92 2.26 6.98
C SER A 53 22.38 1.32 5.88
N GLY A 54 21.42 0.84 5.08
CA GLY A 54 21.65 -0.05 3.97
C GLY A 54 20.49 0.02 2.98
N ASP A 55 20.62 -0.74 1.89
CA ASP A 55 19.52 -0.99 0.97
C ASP A 55 18.64 -2.09 1.59
N GLU A 56 17.76 -1.69 2.50
CA GLU A 56 16.84 -2.56 3.23
C GLU A 56 15.42 -1.98 3.25
N THR A 57 14.44 -2.86 3.30
CA THR A 57 13.03 -2.51 3.57
C THR A 57 12.60 -3.24 4.84
N ASP A 58 12.11 -2.52 5.84
CA ASP A 58 11.53 -3.14 7.04
C ASP A 58 10.02 -3.39 6.88
N SER A 59 9.56 -4.58 7.25
CA SER A 59 8.16 -4.95 7.18
C SER A 59 7.29 -4.13 8.13
N GLN A 60 7.81 -3.70 9.30
CA GLN A 60 7.06 -2.89 10.25
C GLN A 60 6.54 -1.59 9.59
N SER A 61 7.44 -0.84 8.94
CA SER A 61 7.09 0.41 8.27
C SER A 61 6.24 0.15 7.04
N LEU A 62 6.62 -0.81 6.19
CA LEU A 62 5.90 -1.14 4.97
C LEU A 62 4.45 -1.58 5.25
N VAL A 63 4.22 -2.45 6.23
CA VAL A 63 2.87 -2.87 6.63
C VAL A 63 2.05 -1.69 7.15
N SER A 64 2.67 -0.80 7.94
CA SER A 64 1.99 0.39 8.45
C SER A 64 1.59 1.35 7.33
N GLU A 65 2.45 1.49 6.30
CA GLU A 65 2.16 2.27 5.11
C GLU A 65 1.05 1.67 4.24
N LEU A 66 1.09 0.36 4.00
CA LEU A 66 0.04 -0.34 3.25
C LEU A 66 -1.33 -0.20 3.95
N ALA A 67 -1.37 -0.28 5.28
CA ALA A 67 -2.60 -0.07 6.04
C ALA A 67 -3.11 1.38 5.95
N ARG A 68 -2.23 2.38 5.93
CA ARG A 68 -2.61 3.78 5.70
C ARG A 68 -3.17 3.97 4.30
N ASP A 69 -2.56 3.35 3.30
CA ASP A 69 -3.02 3.42 1.92
C ASP A 69 -4.39 2.79 1.72
N ASP A 70 -4.66 1.67 2.41
CA ASP A 70 -5.97 1.02 2.38
C ASP A 70 -7.06 1.88 3.05
N ALA A 71 -6.71 2.64 4.08
CA ALA A 71 -7.62 3.52 4.80
C ALA A 71 -7.87 4.88 4.12
N ASP A 72 -7.02 5.33 3.19
CA ASP A 72 -7.12 6.64 2.54
C ASP A 72 -8.08 6.63 1.34
N ASP A 73 -9.28 7.19 1.46
CA ASP A 73 -10.29 7.23 0.41
C ASP A 73 -9.84 7.87 -0.91
N SER A 74 -8.77 8.68 -0.91
CA SER A 74 -8.19 9.23 -2.13
C SER A 74 -7.43 8.17 -2.96
N ILE A 75 -6.90 7.13 -2.32
CA ILE A 75 -6.18 6.01 -2.94
C ILE A 75 -7.19 4.97 -3.44
N LYS A 76 -7.08 4.62 -4.72
CA LYS A 76 -7.97 3.68 -5.42
C LYS A 76 -7.36 2.30 -5.68
N GLY A 77 -6.06 2.15 -5.46
CA GLY A 77 -5.33 0.90 -5.61
C GLY A 77 -3.88 1.02 -5.16
N ILE A 78 -3.23 -0.12 -4.97
CA ILE A 78 -1.88 -0.19 -4.40
C ILE A 78 -0.98 -1.05 -5.30
N ILE A 79 0.23 -0.57 -5.56
CA ILE A 79 1.28 -1.33 -6.25
C ILE A 79 2.42 -1.55 -5.26
N LEU A 80 2.76 -2.82 -5.03
CA LEU A 80 4.00 -3.18 -4.37
C LEU A 80 5.10 -3.35 -5.43
N ASP A 81 6.06 -2.44 -5.44
CA ASP A 81 7.20 -2.42 -6.37
C ASP A 81 8.38 -3.18 -5.77
N ILE A 82 8.69 -4.36 -6.31
CA ILE A 82 9.62 -5.32 -5.69
C ILE A 82 10.93 -5.38 -6.48
N ASP A 83 12.04 -5.15 -5.79
CA ASP A 83 13.40 -5.46 -6.26
C ASP A 83 14.25 -5.94 -5.07
N SER A 84 14.09 -7.21 -4.70
CA SER A 84 14.61 -7.73 -3.44
C SER A 84 15.05 -9.20 -3.53
N PRO A 85 16.21 -9.56 -2.92
CA PRO A 85 16.64 -10.94 -2.76
C PRO A 85 15.85 -11.70 -1.69
N GLY A 86 14.95 -11.04 -0.96
CA GLY A 86 14.27 -11.57 0.22
C GLY A 86 14.97 -11.13 1.51
N GLY A 87 14.92 -11.98 2.53
CA GLY A 87 15.41 -11.64 3.87
C GLY A 87 14.73 -12.49 4.93
N TYR A 88 14.26 -11.85 6.00
CA TYR A 88 13.68 -12.52 7.15
C TYR A 88 12.32 -13.17 6.82
N PRO A 89 12.10 -14.45 7.16
CA PRO A 89 10.84 -15.15 6.89
C PRO A 89 9.62 -14.44 7.51
N VAL A 90 9.76 -13.94 8.73
CA VAL A 90 8.68 -13.21 9.45
C VAL A 90 8.28 -11.95 8.68
N ALA A 91 9.25 -11.19 8.17
CA ALA A 91 8.98 -9.98 7.41
C ALA A 91 8.24 -10.27 6.10
N GLY A 92 8.61 -11.36 5.41
CA GLY A 92 7.89 -11.84 4.22
C GLY A 92 6.43 -12.21 4.52
N GLU A 93 6.20 -12.96 5.61
CA GLU A 93 4.86 -13.34 6.07
C GLU A 93 4.00 -12.12 6.42
N GLU A 94 4.55 -11.16 7.17
CA GLU A 94 3.84 -9.95 7.59
C GLU A 94 3.33 -9.14 6.39
N VAL A 95 4.17 -8.96 5.37
CA VAL A 95 3.80 -8.24 4.15
C VAL A 95 2.77 -9.03 3.34
N ALA A 96 2.99 -10.34 3.12
CA ALA A 96 2.04 -11.19 2.39
C ALA A 96 0.66 -11.20 3.04
N SER A 97 0.64 -11.39 4.37
CA SER A 97 -0.58 -11.41 5.17
C SER A 97 -1.32 -10.07 5.11
N THR A 98 -0.58 -8.96 5.09
CA THR A 98 -1.16 -7.62 4.98
C THR A 98 -1.77 -7.38 3.60
N LEU A 99 -1.03 -7.66 2.52
CA LEU A 99 -1.54 -7.52 1.15
C LEU A 99 -2.84 -8.32 0.92
N SER A 100 -2.88 -9.56 1.41
CA SER A 100 -4.06 -10.43 1.24
C SER A 100 -5.33 -9.94 1.96
N ARG A 101 -5.19 -8.99 2.89
CA ARG A 101 -6.29 -8.42 3.68
C ARG A 101 -6.69 -7.03 3.24
N LEU A 102 -5.96 -6.42 2.30
CA LEU A 102 -6.33 -5.11 1.77
C LEU A 102 -7.68 -5.20 1.08
N VAL A 103 -8.52 -4.19 1.29
CA VAL A 103 -9.83 -4.12 0.62
C VAL A 103 -9.67 -3.57 -0.79
N LYS A 104 -8.67 -2.70 -1.00
CA LYS A 104 -8.41 -2.09 -2.30
C LYS A 104 -7.68 -3.04 -3.25
N PRO A 105 -7.93 -2.94 -4.57
CA PRO A 105 -7.17 -3.69 -5.57
C PRO A 105 -5.68 -3.46 -5.41
N ASN A 106 -4.91 -4.54 -5.36
CA ASN A 106 -3.47 -4.45 -5.19
C ASN A 106 -2.72 -5.44 -6.08
N VAL A 107 -1.55 -5.01 -6.57
CA VAL A 107 -0.70 -5.84 -7.42
C VAL A 107 0.75 -5.75 -6.97
N ALA A 108 1.47 -6.85 -7.09
CA ALA A 108 2.93 -6.89 -6.92
C ALA A 108 3.60 -6.84 -8.30
N VAL A 109 4.58 -5.95 -8.46
CA VAL A 109 5.38 -5.82 -9.68
C VAL A 109 6.83 -6.13 -9.34
N ILE A 110 7.31 -7.28 -9.79
CA ILE A 110 8.71 -7.69 -9.63
C ILE A 110 9.52 -7.07 -10.78
N ARG A 111 10.50 -6.24 -10.41
CA ARG A 111 11.44 -5.58 -11.32
C ARG A 111 12.57 -6.52 -11.68
N SER A 112 13.76 -6.32 -11.11
CA SER A 112 14.92 -7.16 -11.39
C SER A 112 14.82 -8.48 -10.63
N MET A 113 14.52 -8.42 -9.32
CA MET A 113 14.50 -9.59 -8.46
C MET A 113 13.29 -9.63 -7.51
N GLY A 114 12.70 -10.81 -7.35
CA GLY A 114 11.67 -11.10 -6.37
C GLY A 114 11.89 -12.52 -5.86
N ALA A 115 12.81 -12.68 -4.93
CA ALA A 115 13.30 -13.97 -4.47
C ALA A 115 13.02 -14.21 -2.97
N SER A 116 12.94 -15.49 -2.58
CA SER A 116 12.78 -15.94 -1.19
C SER A 116 11.63 -15.21 -0.46
N ALA A 117 11.90 -14.54 0.67
CA ALA A 117 10.88 -13.81 1.44
C ALA A 117 10.19 -12.68 0.64
N ALA A 118 10.85 -12.08 -0.36
CA ALA A 118 10.22 -11.08 -1.22
C ALA A 118 9.22 -11.71 -2.20
N TYR A 119 9.52 -12.91 -2.71
CA TYR A 119 8.54 -13.70 -3.46
C TYR A 119 7.36 -14.09 -2.56
N TRP A 120 7.64 -14.48 -1.31
CA TRP A 120 6.59 -14.77 -0.33
C TRP A 120 5.70 -13.55 -0.09
N ALA A 121 6.27 -12.36 0.14
CA ALA A 121 5.53 -11.10 0.22
C ALA A 121 4.62 -10.88 -1.00
N ALA A 122 5.16 -11.06 -2.22
CA ALA A 122 4.40 -10.91 -3.46
C ALA A 122 3.18 -11.84 -3.56
N THR A 123 3.24 -13.04 -2.95
CA THR A 123 2.10 -13.99 -2.98
C THR A 123 0.85 -13.51 -2.27
N GLY A 124 0.97 -12.46 -1.43
CA GLY A 124 -0.18 -11.82 -0.80
C GLY A 124 -0.98 -10.92 -1.74
N ALA A 125 -0.45 -10.53 -2.90
CA ALA A 125 -1.10 -9.61 -3.81
C ALA A 125 -2.18 -10.28 -4.68
N ASP A 126 -3.16 -9.51 -5.18
CA ASP A 126 -4.21 -10.05 -6.06
C ASP A 126 -3.62 -10.62 -7.36
N GLN A 127 -2.57 -9.95 -7.88
CA GLN A 127 -1.83 -10.37 -9.06
C GLN A 127 -0.35 -10.04 -8.93
N ILE A 128 0.48 -10.92 -9.48
CA ILE A 128 1.94 -10.73 -9.55
C ILE A 128 2.33 -10.57 -11.01
N TYR A 129 3.02 -9.47 -11.31
CA TYR A 129 3.62 -9.20 -12.61
C TYR A 129 5.13 -9.29 -12.50
N ALA A 130 5.77 -9.93 -13.48
CA ALA A 130 7.22 -9.99 -13.57
C ALA A 130 7.64 -9.96 -15.05
N SER A 131 8.83 -9.42 -15.32
CA SER A 131 9.45 -9.58 -16.63
C SER A 131 9.87 -11.04 -16.84
N LYS A 132 9.95 -11.47 -18.10
CA LYS A 132 10.54 -12.78 -18.45
C LYS A 132 12.01 -12.88 -18.03
N SER A 133 12.66 -11.74 -17.84
CA SER A 133 14.06 -11.65 -17.40
C SER A 133 14.21 -11.39 -15.89
N SER A 134 13.11 -11.32 -15.13
CA SER A 134 13.17 -11.13 -13.68
C SER A 134 13.63 -12.41 -12.99
N ASP A 135 14.49 -12.28 -11.98
CA ASP A 135 14.88 -13.37 -11.11
C ASP A 135 13.79 -13.59 -10.05
N VAL A 136 12.95 -14.60 -10.29
CA VAL A 136 11.80 -14.94 -9.44
C VAL A 136 11.99 -16.33 -8.84
N GLY A 137 11.60 -16.50 -7.57
CA GLY A 137 11.59 -17.80 -6.90
C GLY A 137 12.54 -17.86 -5.73
N SER A 138 13.54 -18.76 -5.76
CA SER A 138 14.37 -19.08 -4.59
C SER A 138 13.53 -19.48 -3.36
N ILE A 139 12.51 -20.30 -3.60
CA ILE A 139 11.57 -20.78 -2.57
C ILE A 139 12.30 -21.79 -1.67
N GLY A 140 12.65 -21.36 -0.46
CA GLY A 140 13.34 -22.17 0.52
C GLY A 140 13.84 -21.33 1.70
N VAL A 141 14.25 -22.01 2.77
CA VAL A 141 14.81 -21.39 3.99
C VAL A 141 16.14 -22.04 4.30
N ILE A 142 17.14 -21.24 4.63
CA ILE A 142 18.47 -21.72 5.04
C ILE A 142 18.63 -21.45 6.54
N VAL A 143 19.00 -22.49 7.28
CA VAL A 143 19.37 -22.38 8.71
C VAL A 143 20.79 -22.90 8.87
N THR A 144 21.69 -22.03 9.32
CA THR A 144 23.09 -22.41 9.60
C THR A 144 23.23 -22.73 11.08
N VAL A 145 23.39 -24.01 11.41
CA VAL A 145 23.69 -24.46 12.77
C VAL A 145 25.19 -24.70 12.92
N ARG A 146 25.84 -24.09 13.93
CA ARG A 146 27.21 -24.47 14.29
C ARG A 146 27.18 -25.78 15.04
N LYS A 147 27.78 -26.83 14.47
CA LYS A 147 28.00 -28.07 15.21
C LYS A 147 29.05 -27.82 16.27
N GLU A 148 28.69 -28.02 17.53
CA GLU A 148 29.67 -28.10 18.62
C GLU A 148 30.58 -29.31 18.34
N GLN A 149 31.85 -29.04 17.99
CA GLN A 149 32.85 -30.09 17.86
C GLN A 149 33.36 -30.46 19.26
N ASN A 150 32.65 -31.39 19.89
CA ASN A 150 33.15 -32.32 20.90
C ASN A 150 34.26 -31.76 21.82
N GLY A 151 33.89 -30.80 22.69
CA GLY A 151 34.69 -30.45 23.87
C GLY A 151 36.00 -29.70 23.65
N ARG A 152 36.28 -29.11 22.47
CA ARG A 152 37.44 -28.22 22.30
C ARG A 152 37.00 -26.78 22.08
N ARG A 153 37.16 -26.00 23.16
CA ARG A 153 37.11 -24.54 23.18
C ARG A 153 38.07 -23.99 22.14
N CYS A 154 37.56 -23.40 21.06
CA CYS A 154 38.40 -22.55 20.23
C CYS A 154 38.75 -21.30 21.05
N ILE A 155 40.05 -21.12 21.25
CA ILE A 155 40.79 -20.06 21.96
C ILE A 155 40.16 -18.67 21.91
#